data_AF-A0A068V3S4-F1
#
_entry.id   AF-A0A068V3S4-F1
#
_cell.length_a   1.000
_cell.length_b   1.000
_cell.length_c   1.000
_cell.angle_alpha   90.00
_cell.angle_beta   90.00
_cell.angle_gamma   90.00
#
_symmetry.space_group_name_H-M   'P 1'
#
loop_
_entity.id
_entity.type
_entity.pdbx_description
1 polymer ?
#
loop_
_entity_poly.entity_id
_entity_poly.type
_entity_poly.pdbx_seq_one_letter_code
_entity_poly.pdbx_strand_id
1 'polypeptide(L)'
;MALRRFLGFSDGELMRSDAKPCSRLMRQTAGIFSVGGALGFWVLCRLHYGPRITIPRSLRWAACGAITTSSSTALLVRLFSPECEPQNIAAFDKKK
;
A
#
# COMPACT_ATOMS: atom_id res chain seq x y z
N MET A 1 6.91 -9.28 2.76
CA MET A 1 8.07 -10.17 3.03
C MET A 1 8.95 -9.71 4.18
N ALA A 2 9.54 -8.51 4.24
CA ALA A 2 10.37 -8.11 5.38
C ALA A 2 9.67 -8.23 6.76
N LEU A 3 8.44 -7.73 6.89
CA LEU A 3 7.67 -7.85 8.14
C LEU A 3 7.21 -9.29 8.43
N ARG A 4 6.90 -10.09 7.41
CA ARG A 4 6.51 -11.50 7.58
C ARG A 4 7.69 -12.38 7.95
N ARG A 5 8.87 -12.13 7.36
CA ARG A 5 10.14 -12.77 7.72
C ARG A 5 10.57 -12.37 9.12
N PHE A 6 10.39 -11.10 9.49
CA PHE A 6 10.59 -10.63 10.87
C PHE A 6 9.66 -11.31 11.89
N LEU A 7 8.41 -11.57 11.51
CA LEU A 7 7.43 -12.28 12.33
C LEU A 7 7.50 -13.82 12.19
N GLY A 8 8.49 -14.37 11.48
CA GLY A 8 8.67 -15.82 11.32
C GLY A 8 7.60 -16.54 10.48
N PHE A 9 6.76 -15.80 9.75
CA PHE A 9 5.66 -16.36 8.95
C PHE A 9 6.07 -16.79 7.54
N SER A 10 7.31 -16.52 7.11
CA SER A 10 7.78 -16.88 5.77
C SER A 10 9.30 -16.87 5.66
N ASP A 11 9.86 -17.94 5.09
CA ASP A 11 11.30 -18.13 4.85
C ASP A 11 11.86 -17.27 3.70
N GLY A 12 11.02 -16.50 3.01
CA GLY A 12 11.44 -15.67 1.89
C GLY A 12 11.30 -16.34 0.52
N GLU A 13 10.78 -17.57 0.48
CA GLU A 13 10.37 -18.27 -0.76
C GLU A 13 9.33 -17.46 -1.55
N LEU A 14 9.39 -17.58 -2.88
CA LEU A 14 8.40 -17.02 -3.79
C LEU A 14 7.02 -17.63 -3.48
N MET A 15 6.03 -16.80 -3.14
CA MET A 15 4.66 -17.26 -2.84
C MET A 15 3.97 -17.87 -4.07
N ARG A 16 4.47 -17.59 -5.28
CA ARG A 16 3.98 -18.10 -6.57
C ARG A 16 5.13 -18.08 -7.59
N SER A 17 5.36 -19.16 -8.32
CA SER A 17 6.48 -19.31 -9.29
C SER A 17 6.51 -18.22 -10.36
N ASP A 18 5.35 -17.72 -10.76
CA ASP A 18 5.20 -16.76 -11.86
C ASP A 18 5.35 -15.30 -11.41
N ALA A 19 5.45 -15.06 -10.10
CA ALA A 19 5.43 -13.73 -9.55
C ALA A 19 6.71 -12.95 -9.86
N LYS A 20 6.54 -11.78 -10.43
CA LYS A 20 7.60 -10.83 -10.76
C LYS A 20 7.59 -9.66 -9.77
N PRO A 21 8.77 -9.07 -9.45
CA PRO A 21 8.82 -7.88 -8.64
C PRO A 21 8.06 -6.73 -9.33
N CYS A 22 7.30 -5.97 -8.55
CA CYS A 22 6.61 -4.82 -9.12
C CYS A 22 7.55 -3.71 -9.59
N SER A 23 7.17 -3.09 -10.72
CA SER A 23 7.94 -2.01 -11.34
C SER A 23 8.15 -0.84 -10.36
N ARG A 24 9.22 -0.07 -10.55
CA ARG A 24 9.48 1.12 -9.72
C ARG A 24 8.31 2.11 -9.76
N LEU A 25 7.72 2.28 -10.95
CA LEU A 25 6.53 3.10 -11.14
C LEU A 25 5.38 2.62 -10.24
N MET A 26 5.16 1.31 -10.15
CA MET A 26 4.08 0.77 -9.32
C MET A 26 4.32 0.95 -7.82
N ARG A 27 5.58 0.86 -7.36
CA ARG A 27 5.93 1.16 -5.97
C ARG A 27 5.68 2.63 -5.64
N GLN A 28 6.01 3.53 -6.55
CA GLN A 28 5.77 4.96 -6.39
C GLN A 28 4.27 5.27 -6.40
N THR A 29 3.49 4.70 -7.33
CA THR A 29 2.04 4.89 -7.34
C THR A 29 1.40 4.34 -6.07
N ALA A 30 1.82 3.18 -5.57
CA ALA A 30 1.32 2.67 -4.28
C ALA A 30 1.55 3.66 -3.12
N GLY A 31 2.72 4.28 -3.06
CA GLY A 31 3.01 5.34 -2.09
C GLY A 31 2.13 6.59 -2.27
N ILE A 32 2.00 7.05 -3.53
CA ILE A 32 1.17 8.21 -3.88
C ILE A 32 -0.30 7.96 -3.54
N PHE A 33 -0.85 6.80 -3.87
CA PHE A 33 -2.24 6.48 -3.57
C PHE A 33 -2.47 6.37 -2.05
N SER A 34 -1.54 5.79 -1.30
CA SER A 34 -1.66 5.69 0.17
C SER A 34 -1.67 7.07 0.83
N VAL A 35 -0.63 7.87 0.57
CA VAL A 35 -0.46 9.21 1.18
C VAL A 35 -1.50 10.19 0.61
N GLY A 36 -1.73 10.14 -0.70
CA GLY A 36 -2.74 10.95 -1.38
C GLY A 36 -4.16 10.62 -0.91
N GLY A 37 -4.47 9.35 -0.66
CA GLY A 37 -5.73 8.94 -0.06
C GLY A 37 -5.92 9.50 1.35
N ALA A 38 -4.87 9.44 2.19
CA ALA A 38 -4.91 10.05 3.51
C ALA A 38 -5.14 11.56 3.46
N LEU A 39 -4.36 12.28 2.65
CA LEU A 39 -4.46 13.73 2.52
C LEU A 39 -5.79 14.15 1.91
N GLY A 40 -6.25 13.47 0.87
CA GLY A 40 -7.53 13.73 0.23
C GLY A 40 -8.70 13.57 1.20
N PHE A 41 -8.76 12.45 1.93
CA PHE A 41 -9.82 12.24 2.92
C PHE A 41 -9.69 13.17 4.12
N TRP A 42 -8.48 13.57 4.50
CA TRP A 42 -8.29 14.56 5.56
C TRP A 42 -8.85 15.94 5.18
N VAL A 43 -8.61 16.39 3.93
CA VAL A 43 -9.19 17.62 3.39
C VAL A 43 -10.71 17.51 3.28
N LEU A 44 -11.23 16.40 2.76
CA LEU A 44 -12.68 16.14 2.70
C LEU A 44 -13.32 16.15 4.09
N CYS A 45 -12.63 15.60 5.08
CA CYS A 45 -13.07 15.62 6.47
C CYS A 45 -13.17 17.06 7.03
N ARG A 46 -12.20 17.92 6.71
CA ARG A 46 -12.21 19.35 7.06
C ARG A 46 -13.34 20.11 6.36
N LEU A 47 -13.63 19.79 5.10
CA LEU A 47 -14.76 20.37 4.36
C LEU A 47 -16.10 19.92 4.93
N HIS A 48 -16.23 18.64 5.31
CA HIS A 48 -17.48 18.07 5.81
C HIS A 48 -17.82 18.54 7.24
N TYR A 49 -16.85 18.60 8.15
CA TYR A 49 -17.08 18.98 9.55
C TYR A 49 -16.71 20.43 9.87
N GLY A 50 -16.03 21.14 8.96
CA GLY A 50 -15.57 22.51 9.16
C GLY A 50 -14.43 22.63 10.19
N PRO A 51 -14.20 23.85 10.74
CA PRO A 51 -13.05 24.14 11.60
C PRO A 51 -13.08 23.46 12.97
N ARG A 52 -14.23 22.90 13.41
CA ARG A 52 -14.40 22.30 14.75
C ARG A 52 -14.02 20.82 14.84
N ILE A 53 -13.22 20.31 13.90
CA ILE A 53 -12.86 18.91 13.90
C ILE A 53 -11.81 18.57 14.97
N THR A 54 -12.03 17.46 15.67
CA THR A 54 -11.07 16.94 16.66
C THR A 54 -9.98 16.10 15.99
N ILE A 55 -8.78 16.12 16.57
CA ILE A 55 -7.63 15.33 16.12
C ILE A 55 -7.98 13.84 15.90
N PRO A 56 -8.59 13.10 16.86
CA PRO A 56 -8.89 11.68 16.67
C PRO A 56 -9.85 11.42 15.49
N ARG A 57 -10.83 12.32 15.26
CA ARG A 57 -11.75 12.19 14.12
C ARG A 57 -11.02 12.42 12.79
N SER A 58 -10.14 13.41 12.74
CA SER A 58 -9.35 13.69 11.54
C SER A 58 -8.41 12.54 11.18
N LEU A 59 -7.75 11.92 12.18
CA LEU A 59 -6.90 10.76 11.99
C LEU A 59 -7.68 9.55 11.46
N ARG A 60 -8.88 9.30 11.99
CA ARG A 60 -9.74 8.21 11.50
C ARG A 60 -10.12 8.38 10.03
N TRP A 61 -10.41 9.60 9.59
CA TRP A 61 -10.72 9.88 8.18
C TRP A 61 -9.49 9.75 7.28
N ALA A 62 -8.34 10.28 7.69
CA ALA A 62 -7.09 10.10 6.97
C ALA A 62 -6.72 8.61 6.83
N ALA A 63 -6.84 7.83 7.92
CA ALA A 63 -6.61 6.40 7.88
C ALA A 63 -7.58 5.68 6.95
N CYS A 64 -8.87 6.02 6.98
CA CYS A 64 -9.88 5.45 6.08
C CYS A 64 -9.53 5.74 4.62
N GLY A 65 -9.14 6.97 4.29
CA GLY A 65 -8.71 7.36 2.95
C GLY A 65 -7.49 6.59 2.47
N ALA A 66 -6.46 6.48 3.31
CA ALA A 66 -5.27 5.68 3.01
C ALA A 66 -5.65 4.22 2.73
N ILE A 67 -6.42 3.59 3.60
CA ILE A 67 -6.79 2.17 3.48
C ILE A 67 -7.63 1.94 2.21
N THR A 68 -8.65 2.76 1.98
CA THR A 68 -9.57 2.60 0.86
C THR A 68 -8.82 2.72 -0.46
N THR A 69 -8.09 3.81 -0.66
CA THR A 69 -7.30 4.01 -1.89
C THR A 69 -6.24 2.95 -2.08
N SER A 70 -5.52 2.57 -1.02
CA SER A 70 -4.52 1.49 -1.09
C SER A 70 -5.14 0.15 -1.48
N SER A 71 -6.30 -0.20 -0.91
CA SER A 71 -7.01 -1.44 -1.23
C SER A 71 -7.51 -1.45 -2.68
N SER A 72 -8.09 -0.35 -3.16
CA SER A 72 -8.51 -0.21 -4.55
C SER A 72 -7.32 -0.33 -5.50
N THR A 73 -6.20 0.35 -5.22
CA THR A 73 -4.99 0.22 -6.03
C THR A 73 -4.46 -1.23 -6.01
N ALA A 74 -4.41 -1.87 -4.85
CA ALA A 74 -3.98 -3.27 -4.75
C ALA A 74 -4.86 -4.22 -5.56
N LEU A 75 -6.18 -4.02 -5.55
CA LEU A 75 -7.12 -4.79 -6.37
C LEU A 75 -6.88 -4.53 -7.86
N LEU A 76 -6.71 -3.27 -8.28
CA LEU A 76 -6.43 -2.93 -9.68
C LEU A 76 -5.11 -3.56 -10.16
N VAL A 77 -4.08 -3.58 -9.32
CA VAL A 77 -2.82 -4.26 -9.63
C VAL A 77 -3.04 -5.76 -9.82
N ARG A 78 -3.83 -6.41 -8.95
CA ARG A 78 -4.16 -7.83 -9.10
C ARG A 78 -4.98 -8.12 -10.37
N LEU A 79 -5.86 -7.21 -10.77
CA LEU A 79 -6.68 -7.35 -11.97
C LEU A 79 -5.87 -7.15 -13.26
N PHE A 80 -5.03 -6.11 -13.33
CA PHE A 80 -4.32 -5.73 -14.56
C PHE A 80 -2.89 -6.27 -14.66
N SER A 81 -2.32 -6.72 -13.55
CA SER A 81 -0.95 -7.26 -13.50
C SER A 81 -0.87 -8.36 -12.43
N PRO A 82 -1.55 -9.49 -12.63
CA PRO A 82 -1.65 -10.57 -11.64
C PRO A 82 -0.30 -11.18 -11.27
N GLU A 83 0.66 -11.16 -12.20
CA GLU A 83 2.04 -11.59 -11.96
C GLU A 83 2.82 -10.63 -11.07
N CYS A 84 2.29 -9.44 -10.80
CA CYS A 84 3.00 -8.47 -10.00
C CYS A 84 2.83 -8.70 -8.52
N GLU A 85 3.95 -8.92 -7.83
CA GLU A 85 3.95 -9.06 -6.39
C GLU A 85 4.75 -7.92 -5.72
N PRO A 86 4.09 -7.04 -4.94
CA PRO A 86 4.76 -5.91 -4.28
C PRO A 86 5.76 -6.37 -3.22
N GLN A 87 5.66 -7.62 -2.78
CA GLN A 87 6.50 -8.20 -1.73
C GLN A 87 7.61 -9.11 -2.25
N ASN A 88 7.73 -9.34 -3.56
CA ASN A 88 8.78 -10.22 -4.08
C ASN A 88 10.15 -9.51 -4.01
N ILE A 89 10.88 -9.78 -2.93
CA ILE A 89 12.22 -9.27 -2.62
C ILE A 89 13.29 -10.18 -3.25
N ALA A 90 12.94 -11.36 -3.78
CA ALA A 90 13.90 -12.31 -4.36
C ALA A 90 14.71 -11.71 -5.54
N ALA A 91 14.19 -10.68 -6.21
CA ALA A 91 14.93 -9.95 -7.25
C ALA A 91 16.08 -9.07 -6.73
N PHE A 92 16.13 -8.80 -5.42
CA PHE A 92 17.22 -8.06 -4.77
C PHE A 92 18.23 -8.98 -4.07
N ASP A 93 17.97 -10.29 -4.04
CA ASP A 93 18.90 -11.30 -3.55
C ASP A 93 19.90 -11.68 -4.66
N LYS A 94 20.57 -10.67 -5.23
CA LYS A 94 21.79 -10.93 -6.00
C LYS A 94 22.90 -11.18 -4.98
N LYS A 95 23.45 -12.40 -5.00
CA LYS A 95 24.71 -12.72 -4.31
C LYS A 95 25.74 -11.63 -4.67
N LYS A 96 26.21 -10.92 -3.65
CA LYS A 96 27.48 -10.22 -3.74
C LYS A 96 28.60 -11.24 -3.58
#